data_AF-A0A432F094-F1
#
_entry.id   AF-A0A432F094-F1
#
_cell.length_a   1.000
_cell.length_b   1.000
_cell.length_c   1.000
_cell.angle_alpha   90.00
_cell.angle_beta   90.00
_cell.angle_gamma   90.00
#
_symmetry.space_group_name_H-M   'P 1'
#
loop_
_entity.id
_entity.type
_entity.pdbx_description
1 polymer ?
#
loop_
_entity_poly.entity_id
_entity_poly.type
_entity_poly.pdbx_seq_one_letter_code
_entity_poly.pdbx_strand_id
1 'polypeptide(L)'
;MKLRSHRIRSEAGVSLIECLVYIGLFAVLLLCGSRFFTVVYHHNKAVAKAASYTNAALDAARHWRRDIANAKGEPELIRGDHFDVIRIDQANGEQVSYRVNGTRLERNDGTEWIPIIRRVASSIMLPDQRQHVRAWRWELAMETKSRFLGDPVRFSFTAVPGHPLAPRPAKAQPPTPTPEPSP
;
A
#
# COMPACT_ATOMS: atom_id res chain seq x y z
N MET A 1 -13.72 65.62 58.52
CA MET A 1 -14.28 64.25 58.60
C MET A 1 -13.79 63.48 57.38
N LYS A 2 -12.95 62.45 57.55
CA LYS A 2 -12.33 61.69 56.46
C LYS A 2 -13.35 60.73 55.84
N LEU A 3 -13.66 60.88 54.55
CA LEU A 3 -14.40 59.87 53.78
C LEU A 3 -13.45 58.71 53.47
N ARG A 4 -13.65 57.61 54.18
CA ARG A 4 -12.87 56.37 54.06
C ARG A 4 -13.27 55.69 52.76
N SER A 5 -12.47 55.86 51.71
CA SER A 5 -12.59 55.07 50.48
C SER A 5 -12.36 53.61 50.80
N HIS A 6 -13.44 52.81 50.80
CA HIS A 6 -13.35 51.36 50.85
C HIS A 6 -12.91 50.86 49.46
N ARG A 7 -11.61 50.94 49.17
CA ARG A 7 -10.95 50.03 48.22
C ARG A 7 -10.91 48.66 48.86
N ILE A 8 -11.92 47.82 48.65
CA ILE A 8 -11.82 46.39 48.98
C ILE A 8 -12.51 45.55 47.90
N ARG A 9 -11.72 44.64 47.32
CA ARG A 9 -12.05 43.44 46.53
C ARG A 9 -12.45 43.61 45.07
N SER A 10 -11.44 43.77 44.22
CA SER A 10 -11.43 43.32 42.82
C SER A 10 -10.79 41.93 42.70
N GLU A 11 -11.18 41.00 43.57
CA GLU A 11 -10.85 39.58 43.47
C GLU A 11 -12.15 38.81 43.69
N ALA A 12 -12.44 37.87 42.79
CA ALA A 12 -13.65 37.03 42.71
C ALA A 12 -14.85 37.67 42.00
N GLY A 13 -14.79 37.68 40.67
CA GLY A 13 -15.94 37.89 39.80
C GLY A 13 -15.50 37.99 38.35
N VAL A 14 -15.24 36.86 37.70
CA VAL A 14 -15.15 36.84 36.23
C VAL A 14 -16.46 37.43 35.71
N SER A 15 -16.38 38.52 34.97
CA SER A 15 -17.58 39.18 34.43
C SER A 15 -18.31 38.21 33.50
N LEU A 16 -19.65 38.20 33.51
CA LEU A 16 -20.44 37.35 32.60
C LEU A 16 -20.05 37.58 31.13
N ILE A 17 -19.69 38.82 30.78
CA ILE A 17 -19.18 39.19 29.46
C ILE A 17 -17.84 38.49 29.17
N GLU A 18 -16.96 38.41 30.14
CA GLU A 18 -15.66 37.74 30.02
C GLU A 18 -15.83 36.23 29.80
N CYS A 19 -16.76 35.59 30.52
CA CYS A 19 -17.14 34.20 30.27
C CYS A 19 -17.65 33.96 28.85
N LEU A 20 -18.52 34.85 28.33
CA LEU A 20 -19.04 34.73 26.96
C LEU A 20 -17.93 34.88 25.92
N VAL A 21 -16.99 35.79 26.13
CA VAL A 21 -15.82 35.96 25.25
C VAL A 21 -14.96 34.69 25.26
N TYR A 22 -14.68 34.10 26.42
CA TYR A 22 -13.91 32.85 26.49
C TYR A 22 -14.62 31.67 25.84
N ILE A 23 -15.94 31.53 26.05
CA ILE A 23 -16.72 30.47 25.39
C ILE A 23 -16.69 30.66 23.87
N GLY A 24 -16.85 31.89 23.38
CA GLY A 24 -16.76 32.20 21.96
C GLY A 24 -15.38 31.88 21.37
N LEU A 25 -14.31 32.32 22.04
CA LEU A 25 -12.93 32.02 21.62
C LEU A 25 -12.66 30.51 21.62
N PHE A 26 -13.10 29.81 22.67
CA PHE A 26 -12.95 28.37 22.78
C PHE A 26 -13.71 27.64 21.66
N ALA A 27 -14.93 28.07 21.34
CA ALA A 27 -15.71 27.52 20.23
C ALA A 27 -14.97 27.72 18.89
N VAL A 28 -14.43 28.91 18.63
CA VAL A 28 -13.66 29.20 17.42
C VAL A 28 -12.41 28.33 17.32
N LEU A 29 -11.67 28.17 18.42
CA LEU A 29 -10.49 27.30 18.49
C LEU A 29 -10.86 25.83 18.24
N LEU A 30 -11.95 25.34 18.82
CA LEU A 30 -12.46 23.98 18.58
C LEU A 30 -12.89 23.77 17.12
N LEU A 31 -13.57 24.74 16.51
CA LEU A 31 -13.96 24.70 15.11
C LEU A 31 -12.72 24.63 14.19
N CYS A 32 -11.72 25.46 14.44
CA CYS A 32 -10.47 25.45 13.67
C CYS A 32 -9.71 24.13 13.85
N GLY A 33 -9.54 23.69 15.11
CA GLY A 33 -8.85 22.45 15.45
C GLY A 33 -9.52 21.21 14.88
N SER A 34 -10.85 21.11 15.00
CA SER A 34 -11.61 19.98 14.46
C SER A 34 -11.53 19.88 12.94
N ARG A 35 -11.56 21.01 12.22
CA ARG A 35 -11.40 21.04 10.75
C ARG A 35 -10.02 20.58 10.33
N PHE A 36 -8.97 21.11 10.96
CA PHE A 36 -7.59 20.70 10.69
C PHE A 36 -7.38 19.21 11.00
N PHE A 37 -7.85 18.75 12.15
CA PHE A 37 -7.77 17.34 12.55
C PHE A 37 -8.45 16.43 11.53
N THR A 38 -9.64 16.80 11.05
CA THR A 38 -10.39 16.01 10.08
C THR A 38 -9.61 15.82 8.77
N VAL A 39 -8.99 16.89 8.26
CA VAL A 39 -8.18 16.84 7.03
C VAL A 39 -6.96 15.94 7.21
N VAL A 40 -6.20 16.11 8.29
CA VAL A 40 -5.00 15.32 8.59
C VAL A 40 -5.35 13.85 8.82
N TYR A 41 -6.43 13.59 9.57
CA TYR A 41 -6.91 12.24 9.81
C TYR A 41 -7.28 11.51 8.51
N HIS A 42 -7.99 12.19 7.60
CA HIS A 42 -8.34 11.59 6.31
C HIS A 42 -7.11 11.35 5.42
N HIS A 43 -6.12 12.24 5.42
CA HIS A 43 -4.85 12.03 4.72
C HIS A 43 -4.10 10.82 5.26
N ASN A 44 -3.89 10.75 6.59
CA ASN A 44 -3.20 9.62 7.22
C ASN A 44 -3.91 8.30 6.93
N LYS A 45 -5.25 8.29 6.97
CA LYS A 45 -6.05 7.11 6.61
C LYS A 45 -5.89 6.71 5.14
N ALA A 46 -5.76 7.67 4.22
CA ALA A 46 -5.51 7.39 2.81
C ALA A 46 -4.10 6.81 2.61
N VAL A 47 -3.08 7.39 3.23
CA VAL A 47 -1.70 6.89 3.19
C VAL A 47 -1.60 5.46 3.74
N ALA A 48 -2.24 5.18 4.88
CA ALA A 48 -2.25 3.83 5.46
C ALA A 48 -2.89 2.80 4.51
N LYS A 49 -3.97 3.17 3.80
CA LYS A 49 -4.58 2.31 2.78
C LYS A 49 -3.66 2.10 1.59
N ALA A 50 -2.98 3.15 1.12
CA ALA A 50 -2.02 3.06 0.03
C ALA A 50 -0.89 2.07 0.35
N ALA A 51 -0.35 2.14 1.57
CA ALA A 51 0.67 1.21 2.05
C ALA A 51 0.16 -0.24 2.06
N SER A 52 -1.10 -0.45 2.49
CA SER A 52 -1.73 -1.78 2.44
C SER A 52 -1.87 -2.32 1.01
N TYR A 53 -2.22 -1.47 0.03
CA TYR A 53 -2.28 -1.86 -1.38
C TYR A 53 -0.90 -2.24 -1.94
N THR A 54 0.13 -1.44 -1.64
CA THR A 54 1.51 -1.75 -2.03
C THR A 54 1.97 -3.08 -1.45
N ASN A 55 1.67 -3.36 -0.17
CA ASN A 55 2.02 -4.63 0.45
C ASN A 55 1.32 -5.82 -0.22
N ALA A 56 0.02 -5.70 -0.51
CA ALA A 56 -0.74 -6.74 -1.20
C ALA A 56 -0.22 -6.98 -2.64
N ALA A 57 0.09 -5.90 -3.37
CA ALA A 57 0.65 -5.98 -4.71
C ALA A 57 2.04 -6.65 -4.70
N LEU A 58 2.91 -6.28 -3.75
CA LEU A 58 4.23 -6.87 -3.60
C LEU A 58 4.19 -8.35 -3.19
N ASP A 59 3.27 -8.73 -2.30
CA ASP A 59 3.13 -10.12 -1.86
C ASP A 59 2.63 -11.03 -2.99
N ALA A 60 1.63 -10.58 -3.75
CA ALA A 60 1.19 -11.29 -4.94
C ALA A 60 2.27 -11.33 -6.03
N ALA A 61 3.02 -10.25 -6.22
CA ALA A 61 4.15 -10.21 -7.15
C ALA A 61 5.25 -11.18 -6.74
N ARG A 62 5.47 -11.39 -5.44
CA ARG A 62 6.40 -12.40 -4.96
C ARG A 62 5.94 -13.80 -5.37
N HIS A 63 4.67 -14.13 -5.17
CA HIS A 63 4.10 -15.41 -5.59
C HIS A 63 4.21 -15.58 -7.11
N TRP A 64 3.75 -14.60 -7.86
CA TRP A 64 3.80 -14.61 -9.32
C TRP A 64 5.23 -14.72 -9.87
N ARG A 65 6.20 -13.96 -9.34
CA ARG A 65 7.61 -14.06 -9.76
C ARG A 65 8.19 -15.44 -9.48
N ARG A 66 7.84 -16.06 -8.35
CA ARG A 66 8.25 -17.42 -8.04
C ARG A 66 7.66 -18.42 -9.03
N ASP A 67 6.38 -18.30 -9.33
CA ASP A 67 5.68 -19.20 -10.24
C ASP A 67 6.18 -19.06 -11.68
N ILE A 68 6.51 -17.84 -12.13
CA ILE A 68 7.17 -17.60 -13.42
C ILE A 68 8.60 -18.15 -13.41
N ALA A 69 9.39 -17.88 -12.36
CA ALA A 69 10.77 -18.37 -12.28
C ALA A 69 10.87 -19.91 -12.33
N ASN A 70 9.88 -20.59 -11.77
CA ASN A 70 9.77 -22.04 -11.75
C ASN A 70 9.06 -22.62 -12.99
N ALA A 71 8.64 -21.78 -13.95
CA ALA A 71 7.98 -22.23 -15.15
C ALA A 71 8.92 -23.08 -16.02
N LYS A 72 8.41 -24.21 -16.51
CA LYS A 72 9.11 -25.12 -17.44
C LYS A 72 9.20 -24.54 -18.86
N GLY A 73 8.24 -23.70 -19.22
CA GLY A 73 8.10 -23.11 -20.54
C GLY A 73 7.46 -21.73 -20.48
N GLU A 74 7.01 -21.24 -21.63
CA GLU A 74 6.31 -19.97 -21.70
C GLU A 74 4.89 -20.10 -21.14
N PRO A 75 4.48 -19.20 -20.24
CA PRO A 75 3.08 -19.09 -19.84
C PRO A 75 2.15 -18.93 -21.04
N GLU A 76 0.99 -19.58 -20.98
CA GLU A 76 -0.01 -19.55 -22.03
C GLU A 76 -1.22 -18.73 -21.60
N LEU A 77 -1.68 -17.82 -22.46
CA LEU A 77 -2.94 -17.11 -22.26
C LEU A 77 -4.07 -17.89 -22.92
N ILE A 78 -4.91 -18.51 -22.10
CA ILE A 78 -6.13 -19.19 -22.53
C ILE A 78 -7.28 -18.22 -22.40
N ARG A 79 -7.85 -17.80 -23.54
CA ARG A 79 -9.07 -17.01 -23.55
C ARG A 79 -10.26 -17.94 -23.38
N GLY A 80 -10.94 -17.85 -22.25
CA GLY A 80 -12.14 -18.62 -21.95
C GLY A 80 -13.42 -17.79 -22.12
N ASP A 81 -14.56 -18.47 -22.20
CA ASP A 81 -15.87 -17.81 -22.37
C ASP A 81 -16.25 -16.88 -21.21
N HIS A 82 -15.76 -17.17 -20.01
CA HIS A 82 -16.04 -16.39 -18.80
C HIS A 82 -14.84 -15.59 -18.30
N PHE A 83 -13.64 -16.15 -18.41
CA PHE A 83 -12.43 -15.54 -17.87
C PHE A 83 -11.25 -15.86 -18.79
N ASP A 84 -10.41 -14.84 -19.00
CA ASP A 84 -9.05 -15.04 -19.50
C ASP A 84 -8.20 -15.64 -18.37
N VAL A 85 -7.53 -16.76 -18.66
CA VAL A 85 -6.70 -17.51 -17.71
C VAL A 85 -5.27 -17.56 -18.22
N ILE A 86 -4.33 -17.12 -17.40
CA ILE A 86 -2.90 -17.34 -17.64
C ILE A 86 -2.51 -18.65 -16.99
N ARG A 87 -2.02 -19.59 -17.79
CA ARG A 87 -1.57 -20.92 -17.37
C ARG A 87 -0.06 -20.98 -17.38
N ILE A 88 0.52 -21.49 -16.30
CA ILE A 88 1.97 -21.61 -16.11
C ILE A 88 2.26 -23.05 -15.73
N ASP A 89 2.89 -23.78 -16.63
CA ASP A 89 3.36 -25.15 -16.36
C ASP A 89 4.67 -25.08 -15.59
N GLN A 90 4.70 -25.67 -14.40
CA GLN A 90 5.86 -25.65 -13.50
C GLN A 90 6.86 -26.76 -13.87
N ALA A 91 8.13 -26.55 -13.56
CA ALA A 91 9.19 -27.52 -13.81
C ALA A 91 9.02 -28.84 -13.03
N ASN A 92 8.32 -28.81 -11.89
CA ASN A 92 7.99 -29.99 -11.09
C ASN A 92 6.78 -30.80 -11.63
N GLY A 93 6.17 -30.36 -12.73
CA GLY A 93 4.99 -30.99 -13.32
C GLY A 93 3.64 -30.50 -12.77
N GLU A 94 3.65 -29.60 -11.78
CA GLU A 94 2.44 -28.92 -11.31
C GLU A 94 2.01 -27.82 -12.28
N GLN A 95 0.77 -27.36 -12.14
CA GLN A 95 0.23 -26.29 -12.98
C GLN A 95 -0.34 -25.17 -12.11
N VAL A 96 0.05 -23.93 -12.41
CA VAL A 96 -0.47 -22.75 -11.74
C VAL A 96 -1.25 -21.91 -12.74
N SER A 97 -2.45 -21.49 -12.37
CA SER A 97 -3.32 -20.66 -13.19
C SER A 97 -3.71 -19.37 -12.49
N TYR A 98 -3.82 -18.28 -13.24
CA TYR A 98 -4.25 -16.98 -12.76
C TYR A 98 -5.44 -16.47 -13.54
N ARG A 99 -6.41 -15.87 -12.86
CA ARG A 99 -7.57 -15.23 -13.50
C ARG A 99 -8.04 -14.00 -12.73
N VAL A 100 -8.68 -13.10 -13.44
CA VAL A 100 -9.38 -11.95 -12.84
C VAL A 100 -10.86 -12.27 -12.76
N ASN A 101 -11.40 -12.31 -11.54
CA ASN A 101 -12.82 -12.52 -11.27
C ASN A 101 -13.41 -11.25 -10.63
N GLY A 102 -14.03 -10.41 -11.45
CA GLY A 102 -14.49 -9.08 -11.04
C GLY A 102 -13.33 -8.25 -10.51
N THR A 103 -13.39 -7.84 -9.23
CA THR A 103 -12.34 -7.05 -8.58
C THR A 103 -11.27 -7.90 -7.87
N ARG A 104 -11.19 -9.21 -8.15
CA ARG A 104 -10.27 -10.13 -7.46
C ARG A 104 -9.32 -10.78 -8.46
N LEU A 105 -8.05 -10.84 -8.12
CA LEU A 105 -7.10 -11.72 -8.79
C LEU A 105 -7.01 -13.02 -7.99
N GLU A 106 -7.27 -14.12 -8.68
CA GLU A 106 -7.27 -15.47 -8.11
C GLU A 106 -6.13 -16.28 -8.70
N ARG A 107 -5.52 -17.12 -7.86
CA ARG A 107 -4.49 -18.10 -8.21
C ARG A 107 -5.02 -19.49 -7.92
N ASN A 108 -4.76 -20.44 -8.80
CA ASN A 108 -5.08 -21.85 -8.63
C ASN A 108 -3.84 -22.70 -8.87
N ASP A 109 -3.51 -23.61 -7.96
CA ASP A 109 -2.39 -24.54 -8.02
C ASP A 109 -2.82 -25.99 -8.35
N GLY A 110 -4.02 -26.15 -8.89
CA GLY A 110 -4.62 -27.43 -9.25
C GLY A 110 -5.75 -27.87 -8.32
N THR A 111 -5.90 -27.24 -7.15
CA THR A 111 -6.95 -27.61 -6.18
C THR A 111 -8.15 -26.67 -6.25
N GLU A 112 -7.94 -25.38 -5.91
CA GLU A 112 -9.00 -24.40 -5.82
C GLU A 112 -8.52 -22.99 -6.21
N TRP A 113 -9.47 -22.11 -6.52
CA TRP A 113 -9.18 -20.71 -6.83
C TRP A 113 -9.09 -19.88 -5.55
N ILE A 114 -7.88 -19.46 -5.20
CA ILE A 114 -7.59 -18.68 -4.00
C ILE A 114 -7.41 -17.20 -4.37
N PRO A 115 -8.16 -16.27 -3.76
CA PRO A 115 -8.00 -14.84 -4.03
C PRO A 115 -6.70 -14.31 -3.39
N ILE A 116 -5.77 -13.85 -4.22
CA ILE A 116 -4.47 -13.31 -3.79
C ILE A 116 -4.47 -11.78 -3.67
N ILE A 117 -5.26 -11.09 -4.49
CA ILE A 117 -5.48 -9.64 -4.40
C ILE A 117 -6.96 -9.34 -4.53
N ARG A 118 -7.42 -8.35 -3.76
CA ARG A 118 -8.76 -7.74 -3.88
C ARG A 118 -8.63 -6.30 -4.36
N ARG A 119 -9.70 -5.75 -4.93
CA ARG A 119 -9.77 -4.40 -5.52
C ARG A 119 -8.84 -4.22 -6.72
N VAL A 120 -8.82 -5.22 -7.58
CA VAL A 120 -8.14 -5.14 -8.87
C VAL A 120 -9.04 -4.40 -9.85
N ALA A 121 -8.53 -3.33 -10.44
CA ALA A 121 -9.16 -2.60 -11.54
C ALA A 121 -8.82 -3.26 -12.88
N SER A 122 -7.55 -3.62 -13.06
CA SER A 122 -7.07 -4.39 -14.22
C SER A 122 -5.84 -5.19 -13.85
N SER A 123 -5.68 -6.38 -14.44
CA SER A 123 -4.46 -7.18 -14.30
C SER A 123 -4.15 -7.81 -15.65
N ILE A 124 -3.00 -7.45 -16.21
CA ILE A 124 -2.60 -7.84 -17.56
C ILE A 124 -1.20 -8.44 -17.47
N MET A 125 -1.06 -9.71 -17.85
CA MET A 125 0.22 -10.42 -17.90
C MET A 125 0.58 -10.64 -19.37
N LEU A 126 1.72 -10.12 -19.79
CA LEU A 126 2.13 -10.12 -21.19
C LEU A 126 3.58 -10.59 -21.32
N PRO A 127 3.92 -11.28 -22.42
CA PRO A 127 5.32 -11.50 -22.78
C PRO A 127 5.99 -10.14 -23.07
N ASP A 128 7.17 -9.94 -22.50
CA ASP A 128 8.07 -8.80 -22.73
C ASP A 128 9.37 -9.33 -23.35
N GLN A 129 9.40 -9.39 -24.68
CA GLN A 129 10.59 -9.83 -25.41
C GLN A 129 11.66 -8.74 -25.38
N ARG A 130 12.79 -9.05 -24.75
CA ARG A 130 14.00 -8.21 -24.76
C ARG A 130 15.06 -8.91 -25.61
N GLN A 131 16.05 -8.14 -26.07
CA GLN A 131 17.06 -8.60 -27.04
C GLN A 131 17.69 -9.96 -26.72
N HIS A 132 17.87 -10.31 -25.44
CA HIS A 132 18.52 -11.55 -25.01
C HIS A 132 17.71 -12.36 -23.99
N VAL A 133 16.51 -11.90 -23.59
CA VAL A 133 15.73 -12.51 -22.51
C VAL A 133 14.25 -12.44 -22.84
N ARG A 134 13.57 -13.59 -22.76
CA ARG A 134 12.11 -13.66 -22.82
C ARG A 134 11.56 -13.42 -21.42
N ALA A 135 11.24 -12.17 -21.11
CA ALA A 135 10.64 -11.81 -19.84
C ALA A 135 9.12 -11.84 -19.93
N TRP A 136 8.48 -11.81 -18.77
CA TRP A 136 7.06 -11.56 -18.62
C TRP A 136 6.88 -10.31 -17.80
N ARG A 137 5.94 -9.47 -18.22
CA ARG A 137 5.55 -8.26 -17.53
C ARG A 137 4.11 -8.38 -17.04
N TRP A 138 3.93 -8.09 -15.77
CA TRP A 138 2.62 -8.03 -15.14
C TRP A 138 2.28 -6.59 -14.77
N GLU A 139 1.27 -6.05 -15.43
CA GLU A 139 0.69 -4.74 -15.15
C GLU A 139 -0.56 -4.92 -14.27
N LEU A 140 -0.50 -4.39 -13.06
CA LEU A 140 -1.58 -4.45 -12.07
C LEU A 140 -2.06 -3.03 -11.75
N ALA A 141 -3.34 -2.77 -11.96
CA ALA A 141 -4.00 -1.56 -11.47
C ALA A 141 -4.94 -1.92 -10.32
N MET A 142 -4.82 -1.19 -9.22
CA MET A 142 -5.68 -1.34 -8.04
C MET A 142 -6.70 -0.21 -7.97
N GLU A 143 -7.96 -0.56 -7.72
CA GLU A 143 -9.03 0.41 -7.51
C GLU A 143 -8.82 1.18 -6.20
N THR A 144 -8.85 2.50 -6.27
CA THR A 144 -8.78 3.36 -5.10
C THR A 144 -10.04 4.19 -4.94
N LYS A 145 -10.85 3.87 -3.91
CA LYS A 145 -12.05 4.66 -3.57
C LYS A 145 -11.73 5.98 -2.84
N SER A 146 -10.50 6.48 -2.93
CA SER A 146 -10.05 7.62 -2.14
C SER A 146 -9.77 8.80 -3.05
N ARG A 147 -10.50 9.90 -2.87
CA ARG A 147 -10.24 11.19 -3.54
C ARG A 147 -8.81 11.74 -3.31
N PHE A 148 -8.10 11.21 -2.31
CA PHE A 148 -6.73 11.61 -1.97
C PHE A 148 -5.66 10.72 -2.61
N LEU A 149 -6.04 9.61 -3.25
CA LEU A 149 -5.14 8.74 -3.99
C LEU A 149 -5.43 8.96 -5.48
N GLY A 150 -4.38 9.12 -6.29
CA GLY A 150 -4.51 9.12 -7.75
C GLY A 150 -5.06 7.77 -8.19
N ASP A 151 -6.21 7.77 -8.86
CA ASP A 151 -6.89 6.56 -9.28
C ASP A 151 -6.51 6.22 -10.73
N PRO A 152 -6.21 4.95 -11.05
CA PRO A 152 -5.84 3.83 -10.16
C PRO A 152 -4.35 3.82 -9.80
N VAL A 153 -4.02 3.19 -8.66
CA VAL A 153 -2.61 2.91 -8.29
C VAL A 153 -2.11 1.76 -9.16
N ARG A 154 -1.03 2.00 -9.90
CA ARG A 154 -0.49 1.05 -10.89
C ARG A 154 0.85 0.49 -10.44
N PHE A 155 1.04 -0.79 -10.68
CA PHE A 155 2.27 -1.52 -10.42
C PHE A 155 2.66 -2.30 -11.67
N SER A 156 3.95 -2.32 -11.97
CA SER A 156 4.54 -3.12 -13.04
C SER A 156 5.59 -4.05 -12.43
N PHE A 157 5.50 -5.33 -12.76
CA PHE A 157 6.43 -6.35 -12.31
C PHE A 157 7.00 -7.09 -13.51
N THR A 158 8.27 -7.49 -13.42
CA THR A 158 8.93 -8.28 -14.46
C THR A 158 9.54 -9.55 -13.85
N ALA A 159 9.42 -10.65 -14.56
CA ALA A 159 10.00 -11.95 -14.21
C ALA A 159 10.51 -12.67 -15.46
N VAL A 160 11.44 -13.60 -15.29
CA VAL A 160 12.02 -14.39 -16.40
C VAL A 160 11.75 -15.87 -16.10
N PRO A 161 11.15 -16.62 -17.03
CA PRO A 161 10.96 -18.06 -16.89
C PRO A 161 12.28 -18.82 -16.76
N GLY A 162 12.27 -19.89 -15.97
CA GLY A 162 13.41 -20.81 -15.84
C GLY A 162 14.65 -20.22 -15.16
N HIS A 163 14.57 -19.01 -14.61
CA HIS A 163 15.66 -18.41 -13.84
C HIS A 163 15.26 -18.33 -12.37
N PRO A 164 15.69 -19.29 -11.52
CA PRO A 164 15.39 -19.26 -10.10
C PRO A 164 15.82 -17.93 -9.50
N LEU A 165 14.95 -17.34 -8.69
CA LEU A 165 15.27 -16.10 -7.97
C LEU A 165 16.54 -16.35 -7.15
N ALA A 166 17.58 -15.53 -7.38
CA ALA A 166 18.81 -15.61 -6.62
C ALA A 166 18.50 -15.59 -5.12
N PRO A 167 19.23 -16.38 -4.29
CA PRO A 167 19.09 -16.31 -2.85
C PRO A 167 19.20 -14.86 -2.40
N ARG A 168 18.35 -14.45 -1.44
CA ARG A 168 18.44 -13.12 -0.84
C ARG A 168 19.90 -12.90 -0.42
N PRO A 169 20.59 -11.84 -0.88
CA PRO A 169 21.94 -11.59 -0.44
C PRO A 169 21.95 -11.54 1.09
N ALA A 170 22.92 -12.23 1.70
CA ALA A 170 23.10 -12.19 3.14
C ALA A 170 23.16 -10.71 3.55
N LYS A 171 22.39 -10.35 4.59
CA LYS A 171 22.33 -8.98 5.11
C LYS A 171 23.77 -8.51 5.27
N ALA A 172 24.15 -7.41 4.60
CA ALA A 172 25.53 -6.93 4.60
C ALA A 172 26.06 -6.91 6.05
N GLN A 173 27.16 -7.63 6.28
CA GLN A 173 27.87 -7.62 7.56
C GLN A 173 28.19 -6.14 7.87
N PRO A 174 27.93 -5.63 9.08
CA PRO A 174 28.40 -4.31 9.47
C PRO A 174 29.90 -4.20 9.16
N PRO A 175 30.39 -3.05 8.68
CA PRO A 175 31.81 -2.89 8.38
C PRO A 175 32.62 -3.28 9.62
N THR A 176 33.59 -4.18 9.43
CA THR A 176 34.54 -4.56 10.47
C THR A 176 35.21 -3.28 10.98
N PRO A 177 35.18 -2.99 12.30
CA PRO A 177 35.83 -1.80 12.82
C PRO A 177 37.32 -1.87 12.46
N THR A 178 37.79 -0.87 11.72
CA THR A 178 39.20 -0.67 11.44
C THR A 178 39.92 -0.53 12.79
N PRO A 179 40.95 -1.34 13.09
CA PRO A 179 41.71 -1.15 14.31
C PRO A 179 42.35 0.24 14.28
N GLU A 180 42.02 1.05 15.28
CA GLU A 180 42.68 2.34 15.52
C GLU A 180 44.19 2.08 15.65
N PRO A 181 45.05 2.86 14.97
CA PRO A 181 46.48 2.77 15.19
C PRO A 181 46.77 3.19 16.63
N SER A 182 47.34 2.27 17.41
CA SER A 182 47.85 2.55 18.75
C SER A 182 48.96 3.63 18.70
N PRO A 183 49.00 4.52 19.69
CA PRO A 183 49.94 5.64 19.77
C PRO A 183 51.41 5.22 19.93
#